data_AF-A0A350YX35-F1
#
_entry.id   AF-A0A350YX35-F1
#
_cell.length_a   1.000
_cell.length_b   1.000
_cell.length_c   1.000
_cell.angle_alpha   90.00
_cell.angle_beta   90.00
_cell.angle_gamma   90.00
#
_symmetry.space_group_name_H-M   'P 1'
#
loop_
_entity.id
_entity.type
_entity.pdbx_description
1 polymer ?
#
loop_
_entity_poly.entity_id
_entity_poly.type
_entity_poly.pdbx_seq_one_letter_code
_entity_poly.pdbx_strand_id
1 'polypeptide(L)'
;MSNKKVMDIPIKKWIHVKAMAKIGDDADGLFDVEITIEGEETKYFHNNKSPSAKIENLSYLQLSSSAAEQTTAYLDNLKIYQRLTGEPEPKEIPNLVN
;
A
#
# COMPACT_ATOMS: atom_id res chain seq x y z
N MET A 1 -0.54 9.92 15.88
CA MET A 1 -0.02 8.87 14.99
C MET A 1 1.25 8.32 15.61
N SER A 2 1.39 7.00 15.78
CA SER A 2 2.64 6.43 16.27
C SER A 2 3.59 6.22 15.09
N ASN A 3 4.67 7.01 14.99
CA ASN A 3 5.76 6.79 14.03
C ASN A 3 6.64 5.61 14.49
N LYS A 4 6.05 4.42 14.62
CA LYS A 4 6.80 3.21 14.95
C LYS A 4 7.43 2.67 13.67
N LYS A 5 8.76 2.70 13.60
CA LYS A 5 9.51 2.00 12.54
C LYS A 5 9.22 0.49 12.65
N VAL A 6 8.79 -0.12 11.55
CA VAL A 6 8.45 -1.55 11.51
C VAL A 6 9.43 -2.38 10.69
N MET A 7 10.11 -1.77 9.71
CA MET A 7 11.18 -2.39 8.93
C MET A 7 12.05 -1.35 8.24
N ASP A 8 13.24 -1.76 7.81
CA ASP A 8 14.05 -1.05 6.83
C ASP A 8 13.66 -1.50 5.42
N ILE A 9 13.55 -0.54 4.49
CA ILE A 9 13.33 -0.81 3.07
C ILE A 9 14.68 -0.74 2.35
N PRO A 10 15.05 -1.75 1.54
CA PRO A 10 16.30 -1.72 0.81
C PRO A 10 16.31 -0.61 -0.25
N ILE A 11 17.44 0.06 -0.37
CA ILE A 11 17.69 0.97 -1.50
C ILE A 11 18.02 0.18 -2.75
N LYS A 12 17.66 0.73 -3.92
CA LYS A 12 17.97 0.15 -5.24
C LYS A 12 17.39 -1.27 -5.48
N LYS A 13 16.33 -1.63 -4.78
CA LYS A 13 15.56 -2.85 -5.02
C LYS A 13 14.09 -2.51 -5.19
N TRP A 14 13.41 -3.28 -6.03
CA TRP A 14 11.95 -3.22 -6.11
C TRP A 14 11.34 -3.85 -4.86
N ILE A 15 10.29 -3.20 -4.37
CA ILE A 15 9.41 -3.74 -3.36
C ILE A 15 7.99 -3.74 -3.92
N HIS A 16 7.25 -4.80 -3.63
CA HIS A 16 5.83 -4.82 -3.87
C HIS A 16 5.12 -4.45 -2.57
N VAL A 17 4.27 -3.42 -2.64
CA VAL A 17 3.47 -2.96 -1.51
C VAL A 17 2.00 -3.12 -1.87
N LYS A 18 1.28 -3.87 -1.06
CA LYS A 18 -0.17 -4.03 -1.17
C LYS A 18 -0.81 -3.46 0.09
N ALA A 19 -1.68 -2.47 -0.07
CA ALA A 19 -2.43 -1.87 1.02
C ALA A 19 -3.93 -2.12 0.82
N MET A 20 -4.61 -2.51 1.88
CA MET A 20 -6.04 -2.84 1.87
C MET A 20 -6.72 -2.19 3.05
N ALA A 21 -7.87 -1.56 2.80
CA ALA A 21 -8.68 -0.93 3.84
C ALA A 21 -10.15 -1.08 3.47
N LYS A 22 -11.02 -1.11 4.48
CA LYS A 22 -12.45 -0.91 4.27
C LYS A 22 -12.72 0.58 4.10
N ILE A 23 -13.62 0.90 3.17
CA ILE A 23 -13.97 2.28 2.83
C ILE A 23 -15.48 2.50 2.89
N GLY A 24 -15.89 3.75 3.05
CA GLY A 24 -17.31 4.14 3.12
C GLY A 24 -17.98 3.69 4.42
N ASP A 25 -19.18 3.13 4.33
CA ASP A 25 -19.99 2.74 5.49
C ASP A 25 -19.41 1.55 6.27
N ASP A 26 -18.59 0.73 5.61
CA ASP A 26 -17.88 -0.41 6.23
C ASP A 26 -16.51 -0.02 6.82
N ALA A 27 -16.11 1.25 6.72
CA ALA A 27 -14.80 1.68 7.22
C ALA A 27 -14.70 1.49 8.74
N ASP A 28 -13.65 0.79 9.17
CA ASP A 28 -13.36 0.48 10.58
C ASP A 28 -12.13 1.22 11.11
N GLY A 29 -11.58 2.14 10.30
CA GLY A 29 -10.38 2.90 10.63
C GLY A 29 -9.10 2.06 10.66
N LEU A 30 -9.14 0.84 10.11
CA LEU A 30 -8.00 -0.06 10.03
C LEU A 30 -7.56 -0.28 8.59
N PHE A 31 -6.28 -0.63 8.43
CA PHE A 31 -5.74 -1.07 7.16
C PHE A 31 -4.66 -2.13 7.35
N ASP A 32 -4.54 -2.98 6.36
CA ASP A 32 -3.51 -4.01 6.27
C ASP A 32 -2.49 -3.64 5.20
N VAL A 33 -1.24 -4.00 5.44
CA VAL A 33 -0.14 -3.80 4.51
C VAL A 33 0.65 -5.09 4.37
N GLU A 34 0.91 -5.47 3.13
CA GLU A 34 1.82 -6.55 2.77
C GLU A 34 3.01 -5.94 2.03
N ILE A 35 4.23 -6.32 2.42
CA ILE A 35 5.46 -5.86 1.80
C ILE A 35 6.27 -7.08 1.38
N THR A 36 6.55 -7.17 0.08
CA THR A 36 7.42 -8.21 -0.49
C THR A 36 8.65 -7.53 -1.07
N ILE A 37 9.83 -7.87 -0.54
CA ILE A 37 11.11 -7.49 -1.15
C ILE A 37 11.45 -8.56 -2.18
N GLU A 38 11.97 -8.16 -3.33
CA GLU A 38 12.39 -9.12 -4.37
C GLU A 38 13.34 -10.20 -3.80
N GLY A 39 12.92 -11.46 -3.93
CA GLY A 39 13.64 -12.63 -3.42
C GLY A 39 13.45 -12.94 -1.93
N GLU A 40 12.61 -12.18 -1.22
CA GLU A 40 12.26 -12.42 0.19
C GLU A 40 10.80 -12.86 0.36
N GLU A 41 10.49 -13.45 1.51
CA GLU A 41 9.11 -13.71 1.92
C GLU A 41 8.35 -12.41 2.21
N THR A 42 7.05 -12.43 1.94
CA THR A 42 6.13 -11.32 2.24
C THR A 42 6.02 -11.10 3.74
N LYS A 43 6.18 -9.85 4.17
CA LYS A 43 5.94 -9.39 5.54
C LYS A 43 4.55 -8.79 5.62
N TYR A 44 3.78 -9.23 6.62
CA TYR A 44 2.38 -8.84 6.82
C TYR A 44 2.24 -7.93 8.04
N PHE A 45 1.52 -6.83 7.87
CA PHE A 45 1.20 -5.87 8.93
C PHE A 45 -0.31 -5.69 8.96
N HIS A 46 -0.98 -6.24 9.97
CA HIS A 46 -2.44 -6.21 10.08
C HIS A 46 -2.94 -5.19 11.12
N ASN A 47 -4.19 -4.75 10.94
CA ASN A 47 -4.92 -3.90 11.88
C ASN A 47 -4.18 -2.59 12.22
N ASN A 48 -3.51 -2.00 11.23
CA ASN A 48 -2.84 -0.71 11.41
C ASN A 48 -3.90 0.39 11.54
N LYS A 49 -3.72 1.27 12.52
CA LYS A 49 -4.67 2.38 12.74
C LYS A 49 -4.49 3.46 11.69
N SER A 50 -5.53 3.74 10.94
CA SER A 50 -5.62 4.93 10.10
C SER A 50 -5.71 6.19 10.98
N PRO A 51 -5.15 7.32 10.52
CA PRO A 51 -5.42 8.63 11.12
C PRO A 51 -6.91 9.01 11.15
N SER A 52 -7.70 8.48 10.20
CA SER A 52 -9.14 8.68 10.14
C SER A 52 -9.87 7.40 10.52
N ALA A 53 -10.86 7.51 11.41
CA ALA A 53 -11.75 6.40 11.75
C ALA A 53 -12.65 6.00 10.57
N LYS A 54 -12.92 6.92 9.63
CA LYS A 54 -13.72 6.67 8.44
C LYS A 54 -12.90 7.02 7.20
N ILE A 55 -12.49 6.01 6.46
CA ILE A 55 -11.78 6.18 5.18
C ILE A 55 -12.86 6.21 4.10
N GLU A 56 -13.13 7.37 3.51
CA GLU A 56 -14.20 7.50 2.51
C GLU A 56 -13.71 7.16 1.10
N ASN A 57 -12.51 7.62 0.75
CA ASN A 57 -11.96 7.47 -0.59
C ASN A 57 -10.43 7.62 -0.60
N LEU A 58 -9.78 7.15 -1.67
CA LEU A 58 -8.38 7.46 -1.97
C LEU A 58 -8.32 8.66 -2.91
N SER A 59 -8.01 9.85 -2.39
CA SER A 59 -7.94 11.09 -3.20
C SER A 59 -6.60 11.31 -3.90
N TYR A 60 -5.49 10.87 -3.29
CA TYR A 60 -4.14 11.11 -3.80
C TYR A 60 -3.16 10.03 -3.35
N LEU A 61 -2.15 9.77 -4.18
CA LEU A 61 -0.97 8.98 -3.86
C LEU A 61 0.26 9.88 -4.07
N GLN A 62 1.11 9.99 -3.05
CA GLN A 62 2.26 10.89 -3.08
C GLN A 62 3.50 10.28 -2.41
N LEU A 63 4.67 10.69 -2.88
CA LEU A 63 5.92 10.52 -2.15
C LEU A 63 6.06 11.68 -1.15
N SER A 64 6.17 11.36 0.14
CA SER A 64 6.55 12.32 1.18
C SER A 64 7.90 11.92 1.76
N SER A 65 8.85 12.86 1.80
CA SER A 65 10.21 12.61 2.26
C SER A 65 10.70 13.77 3.14
N SER A 66 11.37 13.43 4.24
CA SER A 66 12.11 14.38 5.08
C SER A 66 13.62 14.34 4.81
N ALA A 67 14.05 13.74 3.69
CA ALA A 67 15.47 13.62 3.35
C ALA A 67 16.10 15.00 3.09
N ALA A 68 17.34 15.19 3.57
CA ALA A 68 18.11 16.39 3.30
C ALA A 68 18.76 16.39 1.91
N GLU A 69 18.84 15.21 1.27
CA GLU A 69 19.48 15.01 -0.03
C GLU A 69 18.44 14.73 -1.11
N GLN A 70 18.73 15.19 -2.33
CA GLN A 70 17.90 14.92 -3.50
C GLN A 70 17.81 13.41 -3.75
N THR A 71 16.58 12.89 -3.74
CA THR A 71 16.32 11.45 -3.89
C THR A 71 15.27 11.24 -4.98
N THR A 72 15.42 10.16 -5.74
CA THR A 72 14.42 9.71 -6.72
C THR A 72 13.80 8.40 -6.23
N ALA A 73 12.48 8.30 -6.28
CA ALA A 73 11.75 7.05 -6.11
C ALA A 73 10.93 6.79 -7.37
N TYR A 74 10.82 5.51 -7.74
CA TYR A 74 10.05 5.06 -8.89
C TYR A 74 8.82 4.30 -8.37
N LEU A 75 7.68 4.50 -9.02
CA LEU A 75 6.45 3.76 -8.79
C LEU A 75 6.04 3.14 -10.13
N ASP A 76 5.80 1.83 -10.13
CA ASP A 76 5.40 1.08 -11.31
C ASP A 76 4.40 -0.01 -10.93
N ASN A 77 3.66 -0.52 -11.92
CA ASN A 77 2.62 -1.54 -11.78
C ASN A 77 1.54 -1.15 -10.75
N LEU A 78 1.15 0.12 -10.74
CA LEU A 78 0.11 0.62 -9.84
C LEU A 78 -1.26 0.04 -10.24
N LYS A 79 -1.85 -0.74 -9.34
CA LYS A 79 -3.22 -1.25 -9.44
C LYS A 79 -4.04 -0.71 -8.28
N ILE A 80 -5.15 -0.02 -8.59
CA ILE A 80 -6.14 0.43 -7.62
C ILE A 80 -7.47 -0.17 -8.04
N TYR A 81 -8.13 -0.86 -7.13
CA TYR A 81 -9.46 -1.39 -7.35
C TYR A 81 -10.24 -1.39 -6.04
N GLN A 82 -11.55 -1.23 -6.17
CA GLN A 82 -12.49 -1.53 -5.10
C GLN A 82 -13.03 -2.93 -5.33
N ARG A 83 -13.20 -3.70 -4.27
CA ARG A 83 -13.98 -4.95 -4.30
C ARG A 83 -15.03 -4.94 -3.21
N LEU A 84 -16.14 -5.61 -3.47
CA LEU A 84 -17.11 -5.93 -2.43
C LEU A 84 -16.54 -7.01 -1.52
N THR A 85 -16.89 -6.96 -0.24
CA THR A 85 -16.47 -7.97 0.74
C THR A 85 -16.98 -9.36 0.33
N GLY A 86 -16.09 -10.35 0.27
CA GLY A 86 -16.42 -11.72 -0.12
C GLY A 86 -16.22 -12.04 -1.60
N GLU A 87 -16.04 -11.03 -2.45
CA GLU A 87 -15.73 -11.23 -3.87
C GLU A 87 -14.21 -11.48 -4.08
N PRO A 88 -13.83 -12.33 -5.05
CA PRO A 88 -12.43 -12.60 -5.35
C PRO A 88 -11.71 -11.33 -5.82
N GLU A 89 -10.38 -11.32 -5.70
CA GLU A 89 -9.61 -10.23 -6.30
C GLU A 89 -9.86 -10.17 -7.82
N PRO A 90 -10.04 -8.96 -8.39
CA PRO A 90 -10.17 -8.81 -9.83
C PRO A 90 -8.96 -9.44 -10.50
N LYS A 91 -9.24 -10.35 -11.45
CA LYS A 91 -8.22 -10.97 -12.29
C LYS A 91 -7.33 -9.86 -12.85
N GLU A 92 -6.02 -10.09 -12.79
CA GLU A 92 -5.11 -9.20 -13.48
C GLU A 92 -5.44 -9.22 -14.97
N ILE A 93 -5.70 -8.04 -15.51
CA ILE A 93 -5.68 -7.86 -16.95
C ILE A 93 -4.18 -7.88 -17.28
N PRO A 94 -3.69 -8.86 -18.06
CA PRO A 94 -2.28 -8.89 -18.44
C PRO A 94 -1.93 -7.54 -19.05
N ASN A 95 -0.83 -6.94 -18.60
CA ASN A 95 -0.33 -5.68 -19.14
C ASN A 95 -0.35 -5.78 -20.67
N LEU A 96 -1.05 -4.85 -21.33
CA LEU A 96 -0.85 -4.60 -22.75
C LEU A 96 0.57 -4.03 -22.84
N VAL A 97 1.54 -4.94 -23.04
CA VAL A 97 2.93 -4.57 -23.29
C VAL A 97 2.94 -3.81 -24.62
N ASN A 98 3.25 -2.52 -24.56
CA ASN A 98 3.67 -1.74 -25.73
C ASN A 98 5.19 -1.86 -25.88
#